data_AF-A0A3B9LSI5-F1
#
_entry.id   AF-A0A3B9LSI5-F1
#
_cell.length_a   1.000
_cell.length_b   1.000
_cell.length_c   1.000
_cell.angle_alpha   90.00
_cell.angle_beta   90.00
_cell.angle_gamma   90.00
#
_symmetry.space_group_name_H-M   'P 1'
#
loop_
_entity.id
_entity.type
_entity.pdbx_description
1 polymer ?
#
loop_
_entity_poly.entity_id
_entity_poly.type
_entity_poly.pdbx_seq_one_letter_code
_entity_poly.pdbx_strand_id
1 'polypeptide(L)' 'MPTANEVEKLALDLSERQRAILAAHLLKSLPAVLDDADEGIAEALQRDKDLDANPKLGISVEELEQQIQQRRA' A
#
# COMPACT_ATOMS: atom_id res chain seq x y z
N MET A 1 -20.65 16.14 -12.64
CA MET A 1 -20.36 15.02 -11.72
C MET A 1 -20.47 15.54 -10.30
N PRO A 2 -20.98 14.74 -9.34
CA PRO A 2 -20.90 15.12 -7.94
C PRO A 2 -19.44 15.31 -7.52
N THR A 3 -19.21 16.27 -6.63
CA THR A 3 -17.90 16.56 -6.04
C THR A 3 -17.54 15.51 -4.98
N ALA A 4 -16.25 15.37 -4.63
CA ALA A 4 -15.81 14.46 -3.58
C ALA A 4 -16.54 14.72 -2.24
N ASN A 5 -16.74 16.00 -1.89
CA ASN A 5 -17.44 16.41 -0.67
C ASN A 5 -18.94 16.02 -0.68
N GLU A 6 -19.59 16.03 -1.85
CA GLU A 6 -20.98 15.58 -1.97
C GLU A 6 -21.09 14.06 -1.85
N VAL A 7 -20.14 13.31 -2.42
CA VAL A 7 -20.07 11.84 -2.27
C VAL A 7 -19.79 11.45 -0.82
N GLU A 8 -18.89 12.15 -0.13
CA GLU A 8 -18.57 11.91 1.27
C GLU A 8 -19.80 12.09 2.16
N LYS A 9 -20.55 13.19 2.00
CA LYS A 9 -21.78 13.43 2.77
C LYS A 9 -22.79 12.29 2.61
N LEU A 10 -23.02 11.85 1.38
CA LEU A 10 -23.93 10.72 1.10
C LEU A 10 -23.43 9.41 1.69
N ALA A 11 -22.11 9.17 1.69
CA ALA A 11 -21.53 7.99 2.30
C ALA A 11 -21.69 8.02 3.84
N LEU A 12 -21.60 9.19 4.47
CA LEU A 12 -21.76 9.32 5.92
C LEU A 12 -23.18 9.04 6.42
N ASP A 13 -24.20 9.18 5.57
CA ASP A 13 -25.59 8.80 5.87
C ASP A 13 -25.81 7.27 5.92
N LEU A 14 -24.85 6.48 5.41
CA LEU A 14 -24.92 5.02 5.45
C LEU A 14 -24.54 4.46 6.84
N SER A 15 -25.08 3.29 7.17
CA SER A 15 -24.60 2.52 8.33
C SER A 15 -23.12 2.17 8.18
N GLU A 16 -22.44 1.92 9.30
CA GLU A 16 -21.01 1.58 9.29
C GLU A 16 -20.68 0.39 8.38
N ARG A 17 -21.51 -0.65 8.41
CA ARG A 17 -21.37 -1.82 7.52
C ARG A 17 -21.46 -1.44 6.05
N GLN A 18 -22.43 -0.61 5.68
CA GLN A 18 -22.61 -0.15 4.30
C GLN A 18 -21.46 0.75 3.86
N ARG A 19 -20.97 1.64 4.74
CA ARG A 19 -19.77 2.44 4.47
C ARG A 19 -18.54 1.58 4.23
N ALA A 20 -18.32 0.55 5.04
CA ALA A 20 -17.19 -0.36 4.88
C ALA A 20 -17.23 -1.09 3.52
N ILE A 21 -18.42 -1.53 3.10
CA ILE A 21 -18.62 -2.16 1.79
C ILE A 21 -18.35 -1.15 0.66
N LEU A 22 -18.89 0.06 0.76
CA LEU A 22 -18.67 1.12 -0.22
C LEU A 22 -17.19 1.48 -0.34
N ALA A 23 -16.48 1.66 0.78
CA ALA A 23 -15.06 1.95 0.82
C ALA A 23 -14.24 0.83 0.13
N ALA A 24 -14.54 -0.43 0.41
CA ALA A 24 -13.88 -1.56 -0.24
C ALA A 24 -14.13 -1.59 -1.76
N HIS A 25 -15.33 -1.26 -2.22
CA HIS A 25 -15.63 -1.15 -3.66
C HIS A 25 -14.89 0.01 -4.32
N LEU A 26 -14.85 1.18 -3.69
CA LEU A 26 -14.12 2.34 -4.20
C LEU A 26 -12.63 2.03 -4.31
N LEU A 27 -12.02 1.43 -3.29
CA LEU A 27 -10.62 1.01 -3.32
C LEU A 27 -10.34 0.00 -4.45
N LYS A 28 -11.22 -0.98 -4.66
CA LYS A 28 -11.11 -1.94 -5.76
C LYS A 28 -11.29 -1.34 -7.16
N SER A 29 -11.95 -0.19 -7.26
CA SER A 29 -12.17 0.49 -8.54
C SER A 29 -10.97 1.30 -9.02
N LEU A 30 -10.02 1.57 -8.11
CA LEU A 30 -8.78 2.26 -8.44
C LEU A 30 -7.80 1.28 -9.10
N PRO A 31 -6.93 1.74 -10.03
CA PRO A 31 -5.83 0.94 -10.53
C PRO A 31 -4.99 0.40 -9.36
N ALA A 32 -4.54 -0.84 -9.47
CA ALA A 32 -3.64 -1.45 -8.47
C ALA A 32 -2.28 -0.74 -8.43
N VAL A 33 -1.94 -0.02 -9.49
CA VAL A 33 -0.82 0.91 -9.53
C VAL A 33 -1.32 2.23 -8.93
N LEU A 34 -0.97 2.49 -7.68
CA LEU A 34 -1.00 3.84 -7.13
C LEU A 34 -0.04 4.65 -8.00
N ASP A 35 -0.59 5.59 -8.77
CA ASP A 35 0.21 6.59 -9.48
C ASP A 35 0.70 7.58 -8.43
N ASP A 36 1.72 7.15 -7.66
CA ASP A 36 2.45 8.04 -6.78
C ASP A 36 3.12 9.09 -7.66
N ALA A 37 3.00 10.37 -7.30
CA ALA A 37 3.52 11.47 -8.10
C ALA A 37 5.04 11.37 -8.38
N ASP A 38 5.74 10.57 -7.57
CA ASP A 38 7.15 10.26 -7.68
C ASP A 38 7.44 8.78 -7.96
N GLU A 39 6.44 8.01 -8.40
CA GLU A 39 6.53 6.55 -8.65
C GLU A 39 7.11 5.75 -7.46
N GLY A 40 6.96 6.27 -6.23
CA GLY A 40 7.48 5.64 -5.01
C GLY A 40 8.97 5.88 -4.77
N ILE A 41 9.60 6.84 -5.45
CA ILE A 41 11.03 7.16 -5.29
C ILE A 41 11.33 7.67 -3.87
N ALA A 42 10.50 8.55 -3.28
CA ALA A 42 10.76 9.07 -1.95
C ALA A 42 10.74 7.96 -0.90
N GLU A 43 9.81 7.01 -1.02
CA GLU A 43 9.74 5.82 -0.17
C GLU A 43 11.00 4.96 -0.35
N ALA A 44 11.42 4.69 -1.59
CA ALA A 44 12.62 3.90 -1.86
C ALA A 44 13.87 4.52 -1.21
N LEU A 45 14.04 5.85 -1.32
CA LEU A 45 15.13 6.59 -0.70
C LEU A 45 15.05 6.59 0.83
N GLN A 46 13.85 6.62 1.41
CA GLN A 46 13.69 6.54 2.85
C GLN A 46 14.04 5.14 3.37
N ARG A 47 13.59 4.08 2.68
CA ARG A 47 13.94 2.69 3.02
C ARG A 47 15.43 2.41 2.94
N ASP A 48 16.12 2.99 1.96
CA ASP A 48 17.58 2.89 1.82
C ASP A 48 18.30 3.50 3.03
N LYS A 49 17.92 4.73 3.42
CA LYS A 49 18.45 5.40 4.62
C LYS A 49 18.16 4.64 5.91
N ASP A 50 16.96 4.08 6.03
CA ASP A 50 16.58 3.30 7.21
C ASP A 50 17.40 2.02 7.31
N LEU A 51 17.70 1.38 6.17
CA LEU A 51 18.55 0.19 6.11
C LEU A 51 20.01 0.50 6.43
N ASP A 52 20.54 1.63 5.95
CA ASP A 52 21.87 2.13 6.32
C ASP A 52 21.96 2.42 7.83
N ALA A 53 20.91 3.02 8.40
CA ALA A 53 20.85 3.34 9.82
C ALA A 53 20.69 2.08 10.69
N ASN A 54 19.95 1.08 10.20
CA ASN A 54 19.72 -0.17 10.90
C ASN A 54 19.70 -1.38 9.93
N PRO A 55 20.86 -2.02 9.71
CA PRO A 55 20.96 -3.17 8.81
C PRO A 55 20.09 -4.36 9.20
N LYS A 56 19.61 -4.43 10.45
CA LYS A 56 18.70 -5.50 10.92
C LYS A 56 17.28 -5.40 10.34
N LEU A 57 16.95 -4.30 9.66
CA LEU A 57 15.68 -4.14 8.93
C LEU A 57 15.64 -4.95 7.63
N GLY A 58 16.81 -5.37 7.13
CA GLY A 58 16.95 -6.21 5.94
C GLY A 58 17.47 -7.60 6.26
N ILE A 59 17.64 -8.37 5.19
CA ILE A 59 18.35 -9.66 5.19
C ILE A 59 19.47 -9.58 4.17
N SER A 60 20.51 -10.38 4.36
CA SER A 60 21.58 -10.51 3.37
C SER A 60 21.06 -11.19 2.09
N VAL A 61 21.82 -11.06 1.00
CA VAL A 61 21.50 -11.76 -0.25
C VAL A 61 21.54 -13.28 -0.05
N GLU A 62 22.49 -13.77 0.74
CA GLU A 62 22.62 -15.19 1.07
C GLU A 62 21.41 -15.70 1.88
N GLU A 63 20.92 -14.90 2.84
CA GLU A 63 19.72 -15.23 3.61
C GLU A 63 18.47 -15.26 2.72
N LEU A 64 18.36 -14.34 1.75
CA LEU A 64 17.28 -14.33 0.77
C LEU A 64 17.33 -15.59 -0.11
N GLU A 65 18.49 -15.96 -0.63
CA GLU A 65 18.67 -17.15 -1.46
C GLU A 65 18.27 -18.43 -0.72
N GLN A 66 18.66 -18.56 0.55
CA GLN A 66 18.26 -19.68 1.40
C GLN A 66 16.74 -19.77 1.54
N GLN A 67 16.06 -18.64 1.80
CA GLN A 67 14.61 -18.63 1.91
C GLN A 67 13.91 -18.99 0.58
N ILE A 68 14.42 -18.51 -0.55
CA ILE A 68 13.87 -18.86 -1.87
C ILE A 68 14.01 -20.36 -2.13
N GLN A 69 15.17 -20.94 -1.80
CA GLN A 69 15.40 -22.37 -2.00
C GLN A 69 14.49 -23.23 -1.11
N GLN A 70 14.28 -22.83 0.14
CA GLN A 70 13.35 -23.52 1.06
C GLN A 70 11.90 -23.50 0.56
N ARG A 71 11.46 -22.42 -0.10
CA ARG A 71 10.09 -22.34 -0.66
C ARG A 71 9.87 -23.24 -1.87
N ARG A 72 10.95 -23.64 -2.56
CA ARG A 72 10.91 -24.46 -3.78
C ARG A 72 11.08 -25.95 -3.52
N ALA A 73 11.54 -26.32 -2.32
CA ALA A 73 11.69 -27.70 -1.86
C ALA A 73 10.35 -28.25 -1.34
#